data_AF-A0A6I5WEL1-F1
#
_entry.id   AF-A0A6I5WEL1-F1
#
_cell.length_a   1.000
_cell.length_b   1.000
_cell.length_c   1.000
_cell.angle_alpha   90.00
_cell.angle_beta   90.00
_cell.angle_gamma   90.00
#
_symmetry.space_group_name_H-M   'P 1'
#
loop_
_entity.id
_entity.type
_entity.pdbx_description
1 polymer ?
#
loop_
_entity_poly.entity_id
_entity_poly.type
_entity_poly.pdbx_seq_one_letter_code
_entity_poly.pdbx_strand_id
1 'polypeptide(L)'
;MRTSRPVAVLALVAVLLASACQGGEPRGGEAADPYHPDAIRYGLAPRPHPDVTYQPDVVLVGGGGAVVRSVTDDGLTWRINREADRADDLAPGKVMFLTSRAVGRVVDVRPEGDDLAVTVAPVELTEVVRDGAFRTERPVPLDRPVRYAAGEPAWAVGDLPAGGGGGGPAGTGLASAPSPPRPPQPPAKLATAGEAVTAGRFRMTPTCCAEGVGLRFGYDDGEIRMTGEVTLIMQRPSASFDLVISGGTVTRAEFSVTGGAGLRVAVKAATRVGNVRNLAKSVAVPVQFSVPVGTILGIPFSATVDQVLDIRTVFTAKDGSIEAAGEYALTGALGYGYHRPYWGPVMPAGFTVRDSLTNSITGVSIGVNGILFGYDVKFTVGIGALGFTAGVYAGLRAGVGATLGSGAGAPLAVCRGAGITVTLRYGISYSIPQVVADVVNFFLKVFRTRPIQRTGGLGDETTVVKRAETIPPDVPLCAT
;
A
#
# COMPACT_ATOMS: atom_id res chain seq x y z
N MET A 1 81.26 49.95 10.12
CA MET A 1 81.03 49.16 11.36
C MET A 1 79.99 48.09 11.05
N ARG A 2 80.39 46.82 11.24
CA ARG A 2 79.61 45.60 11.52
C ARG A 2 78.35 45.31 10.67
N THR A 3 78.49 44.46 9.63
CA THR A 3 78.12 43.00 9.57
C THR A 3 76.63 42.82 9.27
N SER A 4 76.13 42.02 8.32
CA SER A 4 76.66 40.94 7.47
C SER A 4 75.60 40.60 6.41
N ARG A 5 76.03 40.17 5.21
CA ARG A 5 75.21 39.69 4.07
C ARG A 5 74.68 38.24 4.30
N PRO A 6 74.15 37.53 3.27
CA PRO A 6 72.81 37.53 2.68
C PRO A 6 72.20 36.10 2.76
N VAL A 7 71.08 35.77 2.07
CA VAL A 7 70.87 34.52 1.30
C VAL A 7 69.42 34.49 0.77
N ALA A 8 69.33 34.11 -0.50
CA ALA A 8 68.14 33.96 -1.32
C ALA A 8 67.40 32.63 -1.04
N VAL A 9 66.07 32.61 -1.22
CA VAL A 9 65.39 31.49 -1.89
C VAL A 9 64.23 32.05 -2.72
N LEU A 10 64.33 31.80 -4.02
CA LEU A 10 63.34 31.95 -5.08
C LEU A 10 62.54 30.63 -5.14
N ALA A 11 61.20 30.66 -5.14
CA ALA A 11 60.39 29.56 -5.70
C ALA A 11 58.93 29.99 -5.95
N LEU A 12 58.65 30.23 -7.24
CA LEU A 12 57.42 29.92 -7.98
C LEU A 12 56.06 29.98 -7.24
N VAL A 13 55.30 31.06 -7.46
CA VAL A 13 53.84 31.07 -7.37
C VAL A 13 53.30 31.24 -8.79
N ALA A 14 53.06 30.12 -9.46
CA ALA A 14 52.32 30.05 -10.71
C ALA A 14 51.49 28.77 -10.73
N VAL A 15 50.24 28.89 -11.21
CA VAL A 15 49.20 27.85 -11.35
C VAL A 15 48.33 27.62 -10.11
N LEU A 16 47.34 28.50 -9.92
CA LEU A 16 46.16 28.25 -9.07
C LEU A 16 44.90 28.86 -9.70
N LEU A 17 44.56 28.47 -10.94
CA LEU A 17 43.24 28.74 -11.55
C LEU A 17 42.90 27.65 -12.59
N ALA A 18 42.66 26.42 -12.13
CA ALA A 18 41.99 25.37 -12.90
C ALA A 18 41.51 24.22 -11.99
N SER A 19 40.52 24.48 -11.13
CA SER A 19 39.76 23.41 -10.46
C SER A 19 38.38 23.92 -10.04
N ALA A 20 37.61 24.39 -11.01
CA ALA A 20 36.17 24.52 -10.91
C ALA A 20 35.54 23.49 -11.88
N CYS A 21 34.56 22.75 -11.39
CA CYS A 21 33.84 21.64 -12.04
C CYS A 21 34.52 20.26 -12.01
N GLN A 22 34.68 19.70 -10.82
CA GLN A 22 34.53 18.24 -10.64
C GLN A 22 33.30 18.02 -9.77
N GLY A 23 32.17 17.72 -10.42
CA GLY A 23 31.06 17.08 -9.75
C GLY A 23 31.56 15.74 -9.24
N GLY A 24 31.80 15.66 -7.93
CA GLY A 24 32.22 14.43 -7.29
C GLY A 24 31.10 13.41 -7.42
N GLU A 25 31.32 12.37 -8.23
CA GLU A 25 30.64 11.10 -8.00
C GLU A 25 30.83 10.73 -6.51
N PRO A 26 29.75 10.38 -5.79
CA PRO A 26 29.88 9.90 -4.43
C PRO A 26 30.79 8.68 -4.45
N ARG A 27 31.95 8.79 -3.80
CA ARG A 27 32.88 7.68 -3.58
C ARG A 27 32.08 6.49 -3.05
N GLY A 28 32.12 5.38 -3.79
CA GLY A 28 31.42 4.15 -3.46
C GLY A 28 31.77 3.69 -2.05
N GLY A 29 30.82 3.85 -1.13
CA GLY A 29 31.00 3.46 0.28
C GLY A 29 29.96 4.07 1.22
N GLU A 30 29.45 5.26 0.93
CA GLU A 30 28.42 5.88 1.78
C GLU A 30 27.03 5.33 1.44
N ALA A 31 26.29 4.87 2.44
CA ALA A 31 24.90 4.46 2.29
C ALA A 31 24.09 5.66 1.78
N ALA A 32 23.38 5.50 0.66
CA ALA A 32 22.55 6.58 0.14
C ALA A 32 21.48 6.95 1.18
N ASP A 33 21.33 8.24 1.47
CA ASP A 33 20.31 8.71 2.40
C ASP A 33 18.91 8.37 1.86
N PRO A 34 18.13 7.49 2.53
CA PRO A 34 16.77 7.17 2.13
C PRO A 34 15.82 8.38 2.04
N TYR A 35 16.15 9.47 2.74
CA TYR A 35 15.36 10.69 2.79
C TYR A 35 15.90 11.80 1.88
N HIS A 36 16.89 11.50 1.03
CA HIS A 36 17.30 12.41 -0.03
C HIS A 36 16.11 12.76 -0.95
N PRO A 37 15.94 14.00 -1.43
CA PRO A 37 14.79 14.40 -2.25
C PRO A 37 14.51 13.49 -3.45
N ASP A 38 15.55 13.01 -4.14
CA ASP A 38 15.41 12.08 -5.26
C ASP A 38 15.00 10.67 -4.82
N ALA A 39 15.49 10.21 -3.66
CA ALA A 39 15.10 8.92 -3.08
C ALA A 39 13.63 8.94 -2.64
N ILE A 40 13.18 10.06 -2.07
CA ILE A 40 11.79 10.32 -1.75
C ILE A 40 10.93 10.34 -3.03
N ARG A 41 11.37 11.05 -4.06
CA ARG A 41 10.55 11.21 -5.28
C ARG A 41 10.48 9.92 -6.09
N TYR A 42 11.62 9.32 -6.38
CA TYR A 42 11.75 8.23 -7.36
C TYR A 42 12.20 6.90 -6.76
N GLY A 43 12.59 6.86 -5.49
CA GLY A 43 13.11 5.65 -4.84
C GLY A 43 14.63 5.61 -4.80
N LEU A 44 15.16 4.74 -3.94
CA LEU A 44 16.59 4.47 -3.83
C LEU A 44 17.05 3.57 -4.99
N ALA A 45 18.25 3.80 -5.52
CA ALA A 45 18.83 2.95 -6.55
C ALA A 45 19.31 1.60 -5.97
N PRO A 46 19.17 0.48 -6.71
CA PRO A 46 19.85 -0.75 -6.34
C PRO A 46 21.36 -0.61 -6.48
N ARG A 47 22.09 -1.38 -5.68
CA ARG A 47 23.54 -1.54 -5.74
C ARG A 47 23.86 -3.02 -5.89
N PRO A 48 24.73 -3.43 -6.82
CA PRO A 48 25.20 -4.80 -6.87
C PRO A 48 25.84 -5.22 -5.54
N HIS A 49 25.63 -6.46 -5.12
CA HIS A 49 26.20 -7.03 -3.90
C HIS A 49 26.63 -8.48 -4.17
N PRO A 50 27.80 -8.93 -3.68
CA PRO A 50 28.30 -10.28 -3.96
C PRO A 50 27.37 -11.40 -3.47
N ASP A 51 26.62 -11.17 -2.40
CA ASP A 51 25.68 -12.15 -1.82
C ASP A 51 24.28 -12.15 -2.48
N VAL A 52 24.11 -11.42 -3.58
CA VAL A 52 22.84 -11.32 -4.32
C VAL A 52 23.05 -11.70 -5.77
N THR A 53 22.31 -12.71 -6.21
CA THR A 53 22.24 -13.10 -7.62
C THR A 53 20.91 -12.62 -8.19
N TYR A 54 20.96 -11.78 -9.21
CA TYR A 54 19.77 -11.35 -9.96
C TYR A 54 19.36 -12.40 -11.00
N GLN A 55 18.10 -12.33 -11.46
CA GLN A 55 17.68 -13.12 -12.61
C GLN A 55 18.41 -12.66 -13.90
N PRO A 56 18.66 -13.56 -14.88
CA PRO A 56 19.42 -13.24 -16.09
C PRO A 56 18.81 -12.14 -16.97
N ASP A 57 17.50 -11.92 -16.87
CA ASP A 57 16.75 -10.91 -17.62
C ASP A 57 16.64 -9.56 -16.90
N VAL A 58 17.25 -9.41 -15.73
CA VAL A 58 17.26 -8.15 -14.97
C VAL A 58 18.32 -7.19 -15.49
N VAL A 59 17.90 -5.97 -15.76
CA VAL A 59 18.73 -4.84 -16.15
C VAL A 59 18.78 -3.86 -14.98
N LEU A 60 19.94 -3.78 -14.32
CA LEU A 60 20.22 -2.76 -13.32
C LEU A 60 20.59 -1.46 -14.06
N VAL A 61 19.67 -0.51 -14.12
CA VAL A 61 19.89 0.76 -14.82
C VAL A 61 20.59 1.73 -13.87
N GLY A 62 21.71 2.31 -14.30
CA GLY A 62 22.50 3.21 -13.47
C GLY A 62 21.91 4.61 -13.31
N GLY A 63 22.48 5.39 -12.39
CA GLY A 63 22.11 6.79 -12.14
C GLY A 63 20.88 6.98 -11.23
N GLY A 64 20.10 5.93 -10.95
CA GLY A 64 19.04 5.96 -9.95
C GLY A 64 17.96 7.03 -10.20
N GLY A 65 17.51 7.70 -9.14
CA GLY A 65 16.49 8.77 -9.26
C GLY A 65 16.95 9.96 -10.11
N ALA A 66 18.26 10.22 -10.24
CA ALA A 66 18.78 11.38 -10.96
C ALA A 66 18.59 11.29 -12.49
N VAL A 67 18.44 10.08 -13.03
CA VAL A 67 18.17 9.86 -14.45
C VAL A 67 16.67 9.86 -14.77
N VAL A 68 15.79 9.90 -13.76
CA VAL A 68 14.35 9.94 -13.97
C VAL A 68 13.89 11.36 -14.30
N ARG A 69 13.22 11.52 -15.44
CA ARG A 69 12.65 12.79 -15.89
C ARG A 69 11.20 12.95 -15.47
N SER A 70 10.42 11.88 -15.55
CA SER A 70 9.00 11.87 -15.18
C SER A 70 8.47 10.44 -15.05
N VAL A 71 7.34 10.29 -14.36
CA VAL A 71 6.57 9.04 -14.27
C VAL A 71 5.08 9.38 -14.43
N THR A 72 4.31 8.51 -15.08
CA THR A 72 2.85 8.68 -15.20
C THR A 72 2.13 8.52 -13.85
N ASP A 73 0.91 9.04 -13.73
CA ASP A 73 0.09 8.99 -12.50
C ASP A 73 -0.19 7.54 -12.02
N ASP A 74 -0.26 6.60 -12.96
CA ASP A 74 -0.43 5.18 -12.66
C ASP A 74 0.90 4.47 -12.34
N GLY A 75 2.03 5.17 -12.34
CA GLY A 75 3.34 4.61 -11.97
C GLY A 75 3.96 3.66 -13.01
N LEU A 76 3.37 3.53 -14.20
CA LEU A 76 3.73 2.50 -15.17
C LEU A 76 4.77 2.93 -16.19
N THR A 77 4.67 4.16 -16.70
CA THR A 77 5.57 4.67 -17.73
C THR A 77 6.56 5.65 -17.11
N TRP A 78 7.83 5.29 -17.20
CA TRP A 78 8.96 6.05 -16.68
C TRP A 78 9.73 6.65 -17.85
N ARG A 79 9.91 7.97 -17.84
CA ARG A 79 10.77 8.67 -18.78
C ARG A 79 12.13 8.86 -18.14
N ILE A 80 13.16 8.28 -18.73
CA ILE A 80 14.51 8.24 -18.16
C ILE A 80 15.52 8.77 -19.17
N ASN A 81 16.67 9.27 -18.69
CA ASN A 81 17.78 9.64 -19.56
C ASN A 81 18.22 8.44 -20.40
N ARG A 82 18.22 8.58 -21.73
CA ARG A 82 18.63 7.51 -22.64
C ARG A 82 20.11 7.15 -22.50
N GLU A 83 20.94 8.09 -22.04
CA GLU A 83 22.37 7.89 -21.80
C GLU A 83 22.67 7.31 -20.41
N ALA A 84 21.64 6.98 -19.61
CA ALA A 84 21.86 6.29 -18.34
C ALA A 84 22.52 4.93 -18.59
N ASP A 85 23.44 4.55 -17.70
CA ASP A 85 24.15 3.28 -17.79
C ASP A 85 23.16 2.11 -17.90
N ARG A 86 23.35 1.29 -18.95
CA ARG A 86 22.51 0.14 -19.31
C ARG A 86 21.05 0.46 -19.66
N ALA A 87 20.69 1.72 -19.95
CA ALA A 87 19.35 2.04 -20.44
C ALA A 87 19.06 1.45 -21.83
N ASP A 88 20.10 1.25 -22.64
CA ASP A 88 20.06 0.63 -23.97
C ASP A 88 19.87 -0.90 -23.94
N ASP A 89 20.14 -1.54 -22.79
CA ASP A 89 19.86 -2.97 -22.55
C ASP A 89 18.35 -3.24 -22.34
N LEU A 90 17.53 -2.20 -22.12
CA LEU A 90 16.10 -2.35 -21.87
C LEU A 90 15.36 -2.76 -23.14
N ALA A 91 14.63 -3.86 -23.04
CA ALA A 91 13.79 -4.38 -24.12
C ALA A 91 12.54 -5.07 -23.57
N PRO A 92 11.43 -5.14 -24.33
CA PRO A 92 10.24 -5.88 -23.93
C PRO A 92 10.58 -7.30 -23.46
N GLY A 93 10.00 -7.69 -22.32
CA GLY A 93 10.25 -8.97 -21.66
C GLY A 93 11.39 -8.95 -20.64
N LYS A 94 12.33 -7.99 -20.66
CA LYS A 94 13.34 -7.80 -19.61
C LYS A 94 12.71 -7.27 -18.33
N VAL A 95 13.43 -7.33 -17.21
CA VAL A 95 13.05 -6.67 -15.96
C VAL A 95 13.91 -5.44 -15.75
N MET A 96 13.30 -4.25 -15.78
CA MET A 96 13.98 -3.02 -15.41
C MET A 96 14.06 -2.95 -13.88
N PHE A 97 15.25 -2.66 -13.35
CA PHE A 97 15.44 -2.31 -11.94
C PHE A 97 16.29 -1.04 -11.84
N LEU A 98 15.61 0.10 -11.80
CA LEU A 98 16.22 1.44 -11.76
C LEU A 98 16.22 2.02 -10.35
N THR A 99 15.12 1.86 -9.61
CA THR A 99 15.00 2.27 -8.20
C THR A 99 14.06 1.33 -7.44
N SER A 100 13.93 1.53 -6.13
CA SER A 100 12.93 0.85 -5.29
C SER A 100 11.48 1.10 -5.71
N ARG A 101 11.20 2.07 -6.59
CA ARG A 101 9.84 2.34 -7.12
C ARG A 101 9.73 2.01 -8.61
N ALA A 102 10.85 2.08 -9.33
CA ALA A 102 10.96 1.79 -10.76
C ALA A 102 11.54 0.39 -10.96
N VAL A 103 10.73 -0.63 -10.62
CA VAL A 103 11.05 -2.04 -10.85
C VAL A 103 9.87 -2.75 -11.50
N GLY A 104 10.12 -3.45 -12.60
CA GLY A 104 9.06 -4.13 -13.34
C GLY A 104 9.49 -4.73 -14.66
N ARG A 105 8.66 -5.61 -15.21
CA ARG A 105 8.85 -6.25 -16.50
C ARG A 105 8.54 -5.26 -17.60
N VAL A 106 9.53 -4.94 -18.41
CA VAL A 106 9.40 -4.02 -19.53
C VAL A 106 8.36 -4.57 -20.51
N VAL A 107 7.31 -3.78 -20.78
CA VAL A 107 6.27 -4.10 -21.77
C VAL A 107 6.42 -3.26 -23.04
N ASP A 108 6.97 -2.05 -22.92
CA ASP A 108 7.21 -1.14 -24.03
C ASP A 108 8.44 -0.27 -23.76
N VAL A 109 9.19 0.04 -24.83
CA VAL A 109 10.35 0.93 -24.80
C VAL A 109 10.30 1.78 -26.06
N ARG A 110 10.25 3.10 -25.91
CA ARG A 110 10.21 4.04 -27.03
C ARG A 110 11.13 5.23 -26.81
N PRO A 111 11.91 5.65 -27.81
CA PRO A 111 12.62 6.92 -27.77
C PRO A 111 11.64 8.09 -27.71
N GLU A 112 11.90 9.06 -26.82
CA GLU A 112 11.17 10.32 -26.74
C GLU A 112 12.19 11.47 -26.66
N GLY A 113 12.65 11.93 -27.83
CA GLY A 113 13.74 12.91 -27.91
C GLY A 113 15.05 12.34 -27.34
N ASP A 114 15.62 13.04 -26.37
CA ASP A 114 16.86 12.63 -25.66
C ASP A 114 16.59 11.64 -24.50
N ASP A 115 15.32 11.30 -24.26
CA ASP A 115 14.91 10.39 -23.21
C ASP A 115 14.38 9.07 -23.77
N LEU A 116 14.25 8.08 -22.88
CA LEU A 116 13.63 6.79 -23.12
C LEU A 116 12.35 6.70 -22.29
N ALA A 117 11.20 6.50 -22.93
CA ALA A 117 9.97 6.16 -22.22
C ALA A 117 9.84 4.63 -22.12
N VAL A 118 9.83 4.13 -20.89
CA VAL A 118 9.80 2.71 -20.56
C VAL A 118 8.52 2.44 -19.80
N THR A 119 7.66 1.58 -20.34
CA THR A 119 6.47 1.11 -19.64
C THR A 119 6.76 -0.24 -19.03
N VAL A 120 6.47 -0.40 -17.74
CA VAL A 120 6.68 -1.65 -17.01
C VAL A 120 5.37 -2.26 -16.50
N ALA A 121 5.34 -3.58 -16.41
CA ALA A 121 4.36 -4.35 -15.68
C ALA A 121 4.95 -4.82 -14.34
N PRO A 122 4.12 -5.12 -13.33
CA PRO A 122 4.58 -5.68 -12.06
C PRO A 122 5.36 -6.98 -12.23
N VAL A 123 6.24 -7.23 -11.27
CA VAL A 123 7.05 -8.45 -11.13
C VAL A 123 6.98 -8.95 -9.70
N GLU A 124 7.18 -10.25 -9.52
CA GLU A 124 7.48 -10.88 -8.24
C GLU A 124 8.93 -10.62 -7.83
N LEU A 125 9.20 -10.72 -6.52
CA LEU A 125 10.57 -10.57 -6.04
C LEU A 125 11.51 -11.66 -6.59
N THR A 126 10.99 -12.86 -6.83
CA THR A 126 11.70 -13.99 -7.46
C THR A 126 11.96 -13.81 -8.96
N GLU A 127 11.25 -12.90 -9.62
CA GLU A 127 11.55 -12.48 -11.00
C GLU A 127 12.68 -11.44 -11.06
N VAL A 128 13.03 -10.82 -9.93
CA VAL A 128 14.16 -9.89 -9.81
C VAL A 128 15.39 -10.59 -9.21
N VAL A 129 15.19 -11.31 -8.12
CA VAL A 129 16.24 -11.94 -7.33
C VAL A 129 16.17 -13.45 -7.50
N ARG A 130 17.27 -14.06 -7.92
CA ARG A 130 17.44 -15.51 -7.96
C ARG A 130 17.90 -16.06 -6.61
N ASP A 131 18.90 -15.42 -6.00
CA ASP A 131 19.48 -15.84 -4.72
C ASP A 131 19.78 -14.64 -3.82
N GLY A 132 19.44 -14.74 -2.54
CA GLY A 132 19.76 -13.72 -1.54
C GLY A 132 19.08 -13.96 -0.19
N ALA A 133 19.67 -13.44 0.89
CA ALA A 133 19.16 -13.53 2.26
C ALA A 133 19.00 -12.12 2.87
N PHE A 134 17.78 -11.60 2.84
CA PHE A 134 17.44 -10.24 3.24
C PHE A 134 16.81 -10.25 4.63
N ARG A 135 17.51 -9.66 5.60
CA ARG A 135 17.02 -9.57 6.97
C ARG A 135 17.28 -8.20 7.55
N THR A 136 16.36 -7.74 8.38
CA THR A 136 16.58 -6.56 9.22
C THR A 136 17.44 -6.94 10.41
N GLU A 137 18.59 -6.30 10.60
CA GLU A 137 19.41 -6.49 11.80
C GLU A 137 18.74 -5.94 13.07
N ARG A 138 17.94 -4.88 12.90
CA ARG A 138 17.15 -4.24 13.96
C ARG A 138 15.76 -3.91 13.42
N PRO A 139 14.73 -3.89 14.27
CA PRO A 139 13.40 -3.45 13.85
C PRO A 139 13.45 -2.06 13.22
N VAL A 140 12.80 -1.90 12.07
CA VAL A 140 12.69 -0.64 11.33
C VAL A 140 11.58 0.20 11.95
N PRO A 141 11.87 1.40 12.49
CA PRO A 141 10.83 2.31 12.97
C PRO A 141 9.91 2.73 11.82
N LEU A 142 8.59 2.72 12.04
CA LEU A 142 7.61 3.12 11.04
C LEU A 142 7.08 4.55 11.25
N ASP A 143 7.68 5.31 12.16
CA ASP A 143 7.19 6.60 12.66
C ASP A 143 7.47 7.80 11.74
N ARG A 144 8.28 7.61 10.68
CA ARG A 144 8.63 8.65 9.71
C ARG A 144 8.19 8.31 8.27
N PRO A 145 6.88 8.08 8.02
CA PRO A 145 6.41 7.75 6.69
C PRO A 145 6.47 8.97 5.76
N VAL A 146 6.77 8.70 4.50
CA VAL A 146 6.50 9.60 3.39
C VAL A 146 5.10 9.30 2.85
N ARG A 147 4.31 10.35 2.64
CA ARG A 147 2.94 10.26 2.14
C ARG A 147 2.91 10.51 0.63
N TYR A 148 2.42 9.55 -0.14
CA TYR A 148 2.21 9.69 -1.58
C TYR A 148 0.73 9.72 -1.89
N ALA A 149 0.30 10.71 -2.66
CA ALA A 149 -0.99 10.61 -3.33
C ALA A 149 -0.87 9.51 -4.38
N ALA A 150 -1.63 8.43 -4.20
CA ALA A 150 -1.93 7.56 -5.32
C ALA A 150 -3.02 8.29 -6.12
N GLY A 151 -2.85 8.46 -7.44
CA GLY A 151 -3.95 8.96 -8.28
C GLY A 151 -5.22 8.15 -7.98
N GLU A 152 -6.41 8.76 -8.09
CA GLU A 152 -7.67 8.03 -7.86
C GLU A 152 -7.60 6.70 -8.60
N PRO A 153 -7.56 5.56 -7.89
CA PRO A 153 -7.48 4.30 -8.57
C PRO A 153 -8.75 4.18 -9.39
N ALA A 154 -8.64 4.00 -10.71
CA ALA A 154 -9.80 3.99 -11.62
C ALA A 154 -10.88 2.93 -11.26
N TRP A 155 -10.62 2.08 -10.27
CA TRP A 155 -11.48 1.04 -9.72
C TRP A 155 -12.18 1.41 -8.40
N ALA A 156 -11.89 2.55 -7.77
CA ALA A 156 -12.56 2.98 -6.53
C ALA A 156 -14.05 3.38 -6.76
N VAL A 157 -14.49 3.45 -8.01
CA VAL A 157 -15.89 3.65 -8.41
C VAL A 157 -16.41 2.39 -9.10
N GLY A 158 -16.43 1.27 -8.37
CA GLY A 158 -17.19 0.08 -8.78
C GLY A 158 -18.60 0.13 -8.20
N ASP A 159 -19.53 0.80 -8.87
CA ASP A 159 -20.93 0.36 -8.79
C ASP A 159 -21.01 -0.97 -9.53
N LEU A 160 -21.26 -2.07 -8.80
CA LEU A 160 -21.61 -3.35 -9.43
C LEU A 160 -23.09 -3.28 -9.84
N PRO A 161 -23.45 -3.27 -11.13
CA PRO A 161 -24.80 -3.66 -11.51
C PRO A 161 -24.91 -5.18 -11.47
N ALA A 162 -25.94 -5.65 -10.80
CA ALA A 162 -26.36 -7.04 -10.87
C ALA A 162 -26.96 -7.34 -12.26
N GLY A 163 -26.43 -8.36 -12.94
CA GLY A 163 -27.17 -9.19 -13.91
C GLY A 163 -27.33 -8.65 -15.33
N GLY A 164 -27.03 -9.50 -16.32
CA GLY A 164 -27.40 -9.29 -17.71
C GLY A 164 -26.58 -10.13 -18.68
N GLY A 165 -26.90 -11.43 -18.77
CA GLY A 165 -26.33 -12.30 -19.80
C GLY A 165 -26.81 -11.91 -21.20
N GLY A 166 -25.89 -11.88 -22.16
CA GLY A 166 -26.19 -11.68 -23.57
C GLY A 166 -24.99 -12.10 -24.42
N GLY A 167 -25.01 -13.34 -24.90
CA GLY A 167 -24.03 -13.85 -25.85
C GLY A 167 -24.31 -13.32 -27.27
N GLY A 168 -23.25 -12.85 -27.93
CA GLY A 168 -23.24 -12.54 -29.36
C GLY A 168 -21.85 -12.86 -29.94
N PRO A 169 -21.75 -13.41 -31.16
CA PRO A 169 -20.52 -14.00 -31.67
C PRO A 169 -19.53 -12.93 -32.15
N ALA A 170 -18.27 -13.06 -31.73
CA ALA A 170 -17.16 -12.23 -32.17
C ALA A 170 -16.59 -12.75 -33.51
N GLY A 171 -16.70 -11.93 -34.55
CA GLY A 171 -15.97 -12.09 -35.80
C GLY A 171 -15.24 -10.80 -36.16
N THR A 172 -14.08 -10.98 -36.80
CA THR A 172 -13.17 -10.00 -37.44
C THR A 172 -12.11 -9.32 -36.56
N GLY A 173 -10.87 -9.42 -37.05
CA GLY A 173 -9.64 -9.06 -36.35
C GLY A 173 -9.41 -7.56 -36.27
N LEU A 174 -8.80 -7.14 -35.17
CA LEU A 174 -8.35 -5.77 -34.95
C LEU A 174 -6.84 -5.72 -35.09
N ALA A 175 -6.40 -5.00 -36.12
CA ALA A 175 -5.05 -4.49 -36.21
C ALA A 175 -4.78 -3.60 -34.99
N SER A 176 -3.58 -3.73 -34.42
CA SER A 176 -3.08 -2.93 -33.31
C SER A 176 -3.00 -1.46 -33.71
N ALA A 177 -4.00 -0.67 -33.31
CA ALA A 177 -3.91 0.78 -33.37
C ALA A 177 -2.85 1.26 -32.34
N PRO A 178 -1.96 2.20 -32.71
CA PRO A 178 -1.04 2.80 -31.76
C PRO A 178 -1.82 3.53 -30.67
N SER A 179 -1.52 3.22 -29.41
CA SER A 179 -2.07 3.95 -28.26
C SER A 179 -1.75 5.43 -28.42
N PRO A 180 -2.74 6.33 -28.27
CA PRO A 180 -2.46 7.77 -28.33
C PRO A 180 -1.39 8.15 -27.30
N PRO A 181 -0.50 9.10 -27.62
CA PRO A 181 0.53 9.54 -26.70
C PRO A 181 -0.14 10.05 -25.42
N ARG A 182 0.02 9.28 -24.34
CA ARG A 182 -0.44 9.71 -23.01
C ARG A 182 0.36 10.96 -22.65
N PRO A 183 -0.28 12.10 -22.35
CA PRO A 183 0.43 13.33 -22.07
C PRO A 183 1.37 13.12 -20.87
N PRO A 184 2.61 13.66 -20.92
CA PRO A 184 3.54 13.61 -19.80
C PRO A 184 2.90 14.36 -18.62
N GLN A 185 2.51 13.61 -17.60
CA GLN A 185 1.94 14.16 -16.37
C GLN A 185 3.00 14.16 -15.26
N PRO A 186 2.92 15.16 -14.35
CA PRO A 186 3.91 15.34 -13.31
C PRO A 186 3.92 14.14 -12.33
N PRO A 187 5.08 13.85 -11.69
CA PRO A 187 5.26 12.67 -10.86
C PRO A 187 4.27 12.59 -9.69
N ALA A 188 4.10 11.38 -9.14
CA ALA A 188 3.33 11.11 -7.94
C ALA A 188 3.58 12.19 -6.87
N LYS A 189 2.53 12.95 -6.57
CA LYS A 189 2.64 14.13 -5.71
C LYS A 189 2.87 13.66 -4.28
N LEU A 190 3.90 14.23 -3.65
CA LEU A 190 4.00 14.20 -2.20
C LEU A 190 2.72 14.84 -1.65
N ALA A 191 1.99 14.07 -0.84
CA ALA A 191 0.77 14.57 -0.24
C ALA A 191 1.10 15.25 1.09
N THR A 192 0.48 16.40 1.33
CA THR A 192 0.66 17.15 2.58
C THR A 192 0.13 16.34 3.75
N ALA A 193 0.81 16.30 4.89
CA ALA A 193 0.30 15.63 6.08
C ALA A 193 -1.05 16.24 6.52
N GLY A 194 -2.01 15.40 6.91
CA GLY A 194 -3.33 15.85 7.40
C GLY A 194 -4.31 16.35 6.35
N GLU A 195 -3.90 16.46 5.08
CA GLU A 195 -4.80 16.86 3.99
C GLU A 195 -5.86 15.79 3.70
N ALA A 196 -7.11 16.22 3.54
CA ALA A 196 -8.20 15.35 3.15
C ALA A 196 -8.09 14.98 1.67
N VAL A 197 -8.33 13.71 1.35
CA VAL A 197 -8.41 13.17 0.00
C VAL A 197 -9.84 12.73 -0.30
N THR A 198 -10.18 12.64 -1.58
CA THR A 198 -11.49 12.18 -2.02
C THR A 198 -11.38 10.89 -2.81
N ALA A 199 -12.38 10.03 -2.64
CA ALA A 199 -12.59 8.86 -3.48
C ALA A 199 -14.10 8.78 -3.77
N GLY A 200 -14.50 9.29 -4.94
CA GLY A 200 -15.92 9.52 -5.24
C GLY A 200 -16.56 10.49 -4.23
N ARG A 201 -17.62 10.06 -3.55
CA ARG A 201 -18.33 10.88 -2.53
C ARG A 201 -17.76 10.78 -1.12
N PHE A 202 -16.70 10.00 -0.93
CA PHE A 202 -16.01 9.92 0.34
C PHE A 202 -14.99 11.04 0.48
N ARG A 203 -15.05 11.76 1.59
CA ARG A 203 -13.96 12.63 2.06
C ARG A 203 -13.20 11.88 3.14
N MET A 204 -11.90 11.71 2.98
CA MET A 204 -11.07 10.81 3.76
C MET A 204 -9.84 11.55 4.28
N THR A 205 -9.47 11.37 5.54
CA THR A 205 -8.23 11.90 6.13
C THR A 205 -7.46 10.73 6.73
N PRO A 206 -6.55 10.12 5.96
CA PRO A 206 -5.73 9.02 6.45
C PRO A 206 -4.59 9.54 7.33
N THR A 207 -4.22 8.77 8.34
CA THR A 207 -3.17 9.05 9.31
C THR A 207 -2.22 7.87 9.41
N CYS A 208 -0.91 8.13 9.46
CA CYS A 208 0.12 7.12 9.69
C CYS A 208 1.41 7.82 10.17
N CYS A 209 2.29 7.20 10.95
CA CYS A 209 2.11 5.93 11.67
C CYS A 209 2.51 6.06 13.16
N ALA A 210 3.15 7.17 13.56
CA ALA A 210 3.68 7.35 14.91
C ALA A 210 2.61 7.19 16.01
N GLU A 211 1.37 7.63 15.74
CA GLU A 211 0.22 7.50 16.64
C GLU A 211 -0.74 6.36 16.26
N GLY A 212 -0.38 5.57 15.25
CA GLY A 212 -1.23 4.54 14.67
C GLY A 212 -1.54 4.75 13.20
N VAL A 213 -2.20 3.75 12.62
CA VAL A 213 -2.68 3.75 11.23
C VAL A 213 -4.18 3.88 11.25
N GLY A 214 -4.71 4.97 10.69
CA GLY A 214 -6.11 5.30 10.82
C GLY A 214 -6.68 6.09 9.67
N LEU A 215 -7.99 6.20 9.69
CA LEU A 215 -8.79 6.85 8.68
C LEU A 215 -9.99 7.53 9.33
N ARG A 216 -10.08 8.84 9.17
CA ARG A 216 -11.34 9.58 9.34
C ARG A 216 -12.03 9.70 8.00
N PHE A 217 -13.33 9.48 7.93
CA PHE A 217 -14.08 9.61 6.69
C PHE A 217 -15.46 10.23 6.90
N GLY A 218 -15.95 10.87 5.84
CA GLY A 218 -17.31 11.36 5.71
C GLY A 218 -17.88 10.96 4.36
N TYR A 219 -19.18 10.67 4.35
CA TYR A 219 -19.97 10.39 3.16
C TYR A 219 -21.28 11.17 3.26
N ASP A 220 -21.68 11.83 2.17
CA ASP A 220 -22.98 12.47 2.05
C ASP A 220 -23.42 12.42 0.58
N ASP A 221 -24.60 11.88 0.33
CA ASP A 221 -25.24 11.91 -0.98
C ASP A 221 -26.62 12.59 -0.98
N GLY A 222 -26.98 13.26 0.12
CA GLY A 222 -28.27 13.90 0.35
C GLY A 222 -29.34 12.98 0.95
N GLU A 223 -29.22 11.67 0.76
CA GLU A 223 -30.14 10.65 1.26
C GLU A 223 -29.56 9.87 2.44
N ILE A 224 -28.30 9.49 2.35
CA ILE A 224 -27.52 8.80 3.37
C ILE A 224 -26.32 9.66 3.73
N ARG A 225 -26.13 9.89 5.03
CA ARG A 225 -24.99 10.60 5.59
C ARG A 225 -24.27 9.71 6.58
N MET A 226 -22.96 9.73 6.54
CA MET A 226 -22.14 8.94 7.47
C MET A 226 -20.83 9.64 7.78
N THR A 227 -20.36 9.49 9.00
CA THR A 227 -19.02 9.88 9.44
C THR A 227 -18.44 8.77 10.28
N GLY A 228 -17.14 8.54 10.18
CA GLY A 228 -16.50 7.59 11.06
C GLY A 228 -15.00 7.81 11.19
N GLU A 229 -14.45 7.12 12.17
CA GLU A 229 -13.04 7.04 12.48
C GLU A 229 -12.71 5.59 12.80
N VAL A 230 -11.63 5.11 12.19
CA VAL A 230 -11.01 3.84 12.57
C VAL A 230 -9.52 4.07 12.73
N THR A 231 -8.94 3.54 13.80
CA THR A 231 -7.51 3.66 14.05
C THR A 231 -6.98 2.38 14.66
N LEU A 232 -6.00 1.76 14.01
CA LEU A 232 -5.09 0.82 14.63
C LEU A 232 -4.09 1.63 15.45
N ILE A 233 -4.30 1.67 16.77
CA ILE A 233 -3.46 2.41 17.71
C ILE A 233 -2.11 1.70 17.81
N MET A 234 -1.03 2.45 17.58
CA MET A 234 0.33 1.95 17.70
C MET A 234 1.17 2.89 18.55
N GLN A 235 1.96 2.33 19.46
CA GLN A 235 2.99 2.99 20.26
C GLN A 235 4.35 2.57 19.72
N ARG A 236 5.07 3.50 19.08
CA ARG A 236 6.41 3.25 18.49
C ARG A 236 6.40 2.04 17.55
N PRO A 237 5.62 2.12 16.45
CA PRO A 237 5.51 1.00 15.52
C PRO A 237 6.88 0.65 14.91
N SER A 238 7.20 -0.63 14.86
CA SER A 238 8.40 -1.10 14.16
C SER A 238 8.16 -2.41 13.43
N ALA A 239 8.89 -2.64 12.34
CA ALA A 239 8.78 -3.84 11.51
C ALA A 239 10.09 -4.62 11.45
N SER A 240 10.00 -5.94 11.43
CA SER A 240 11.13 -6.84 11.20
C SER A 240 10.79 -7.83 10.10
N PHE A 241 11.77 -8.21 9.28
CA PHE A 241 11.59 -9.28 8.31
C PHE A 241 12.85 -10.14 8.11
N ASP A 242 12.64 -11.39 7.71
CA ASP A 242 13.67 -12.33 7.24
C ASP A 242 13.15 -13.03 5.97
N LEU A 243 13.81 -12.80 4.85
CA LEU A 243 13.41 -13.28 3.54
C LEU A 243 14.59 -13.92 2.83
N VAL A 244 14.48 -15.22 2.55
CA VAL A 244 15.51 -15.99 1.86
C VAL A 244 14.97 -16.53 0.54
N ILE A 245 15.67 -16.22 -0.54
CA ILE A 245 15.40 -16.69 -1.89
C ILE A 245 16.58 -17.55 -2.33
N SER A 246 16.29 -18.73 -2.87
CA SER A 246 17.31 -19.64 -3.41
C SER A 246 16.79 -20.29 -4.68
N GLY A 247 17.57 -20.22 -5.76
CA GLY A 247 17.20 -20.76 -7.07
C GLY A 247 15.89 -20.17 -7.62
N GLY A 248 15.58 -18.91 -7.32
CA GLY A 248 14.33 -18.24 -7.72
C GLY A 248 13.11 -18.71 -6.93
N THR A 249 13.27 -19.41 -5.81
CA THR A 249 12.18 -19.86 -4.93
C THR A 249 12.37 -19.30 -3.53
N VAL A 250 11.28 -18.85 -2.90
CA VAL A 250 11.31 -18.41 -1.50
C VAL A 250 11.40 -19.62 -0.58
N THR A 251 12.43 -19.67 0.25
CA THR A 251 12.70 -20.76 1.20
C THR A 251 12.40 -20.36 2.66
N ARG A 252 12.47 -19.06 2.95
CA ARG A 252 12.06 -18.47 4.23
C ARG A 252 11.38 -17.13 4.00
N ALA A 253 10.30 -16.85 4.72
CA ALA A 253 9.66 -15.55 4.76
C ALA A 253 9.02 -15.31 6.13
N GLU A 254 9.59 -14.39 6.89
CA GLU A 254 9.09 -13.98 8.19
C GLU A 254 8.86 -12.48 8.16
N PHE A 255 7.75 -12.05 8.73
CA PHE A 255 7.43 -10.64 8.84
C PHE A 255 6.68 -10.41 10.14
N SER A 256 7.09 -9.39 10.90
CA SER A 256 6.38 -8.98 12.10
C SER A 256 6.33 -7.47 12.23
N VAL A 257 5.19 -6.98 12.69
CA VAL A 257 4.97 -5.59 13.07
C VAL A 257 4.69 -5.57 14.57
N THR A 258 5.43 -4.74 15.28
CA THR A 258 5.33 -4.57 16.74
C THR A 258 4.98 -3.12 17.08
N GLY A 259 4.65 -2.88 18.35
CA GLY A 259 4.20 -1.57 18.82
C GLY A 259 2.70 -1.35 18.65
N GLY A 260 1.93 -2.32 18.14
CA GLY A 260 0.46 -2.26 18.17
C GLY A 260 -0.07 -2.30 19.61
N ALA A 261 -1.06 -1.45 19.91
CA ALA A 261 -1.64 -1.33 21.25
C ALA A 261 -3.17 -1.39 21.28
N GLY A 262 -3.86 -1.27 20.14
CA GLY A 262 -5.32 -1.38 20.12
C GLY A 262 -5.98 -1.03 18.80
N LEU A 263 -7.30 -1.16 18.77
CA LEU A 263 -8.18 -0.77 17.68
C LEU A 263 -9.26 0.16 18.26
N ARG A 264 -9.41 1.34 17.67
CA ARG A 264 -10.51 2.28 17.96
C ARG A 264 -11.39 2.39 16.73
N VAL A 265 -12.70 2.33 16.94
CA VAL A 265 -13.71 2.48 15.89
C VAL A 265 -14.81 3.39 16.42
N ALA A 266 -15.24 4.34 15.61
CA ALA A 266 -16.41 5.17 15.87
C ALA A 266 -17.11 5.43 14.53
N VAL A 267 -18.42 5.20 14.46
CA VAL A 267 -19.19 5.41 13.24
C VAL A 267 -20.57 5.95 13.57
N LYS A 268 -21.04 6.89 12.75
CA LYS A 268 -22.38 7.45 12.78
C LYS A 268 -22.93 7.41 11.37
N ALA A 269 -24.14 6.89 11.20
CA ALA A 269 -24.83 6.86 9.92
C ALA A 269 -26.30 7.26 10.10
N ALA A 270 -26.85 7.95 9.12
CA ALA A 270 -28.25 8.32 9.05
C ALA A 270 -28.78 8.22 7.63
N THR A 271 -30.07 7.95 7.49
CA THR A 271 -30.79 7.90 6.21
C THR A 271 -32.09 8.69 6.27
N ARG A 272 -32.51 9.26 5.16
CA ARG A 272 -33.88 9.80 4.96
C ARG A 272 -34.79 8.85 4.19
N VAL A 273 -34.22 7.85 3.53
CA VAL A 273 -34.92 6.99 2.56
C VAL A 273 -35.18 5.58 3.07
N GLY A 274 -34.52 5.16 4.15
CA GLY A 274 -34.79 3.88 4.80
C GLY A 274 -34.50 2.67 3.90
N ASN A 275 -35.46 1.76 3.80
CA ASN A 275 -35.34 0.51 3.03
C ASN A 275 -35.25 0.70 1.51
N VAL A 276 -35.53 1.90 1.00
CA VAL A 276 -35.45 2.20 -0.44
C VAL A 276 -33.99 2.11 -0.92
N ARG A 277 -33.02 2.45 -0.06
CA ARG A 277 -31.61 2.47 -0.44
C ARG A 277 -30.69 2.23 0.74
N ASN A 278 -29.68 1.41 0.51
CA ASN A 278 -28.60 1.12 1.44
C ASN A 278 -27.24 1.21 0.74
N LEU A 279 -26.19 1.55 1.49
CA LEU A 279 -24.83 1.57 0.97
C LEU A 279 -24.24 0.16 0.98
N ALA A 280 -23.47 -0.16 -0.06
CA ALA A 280 -22.57 -1.29 -0.12
C ALA A 280 -21.36 -0.87 -0.97
N LYS A 281 -20.32 -0.34 -0.34
CA LYS A 281 -19.16 0.25 -1.02
C LYS A 281 -17.86 -0.27 -0.44
N SER A 282 -16.89 -0.49 -1.32
CA SER A 282 -15.50 -0.80 -0.99
C SER A 282 -14.63 0.27 -1.65
N VAL A 283 -13.84 1.00 -0.87
CA VAL A 283 -13.12 2.19 -1.32
C VAL A 283 -11.70 2.11 -0.83
N ALA A 284 -10.74 2.15 -1.74
CA ALA A 284 -9.35 2.29 -1.39
C ALA A 284 -9.02 3.75 -1.06
N VAL A 285 -8.24 3.93 0.00
CA VAL A 285 -7.71 5.25 0.35
C VAL A 285 -6.68 5.63 -0.72
N PRO A 286 -6.82 6.78 -1.41
CA PRO A 286 -5.91 7.19 -2.50
C PRO A 286 -4.59 7.77 -1.96
N VAL A 287 -4.05 7.15 -0.92
CA VAL A 287 -2.81 7.52 -0.26
C VAL A 287 -2.06 6.25 0.11
N GLN A 288 -0.80 6.20 -0.27
CA GLN A 288 0.13 5.19 0.21
C GLN A 288 1.14 5.87 1.14
N PHE A 289 1.30 5.31 2.34
CA PHE A 289 2.42 5.68 3.21
C PHE A 289 3.58 4.73 2.92
N SER A 290 4.80 5.25 2.85
CA SER A 290 6.01 4.44 2.68
C SER A 290 7.12 4.95 3.59
N VAL A 291 7.74 4.03 4.32
CA VAL A 291 8.91 4.27 5.14
C VAL A 291 10.09 3.63 4.43
N PRO A 292 11.07 4.41 3.94
CA PRO A 292 12.28 3.86 3.38
C PRO A 292 13.05 3.03 4.41
N VAL A 293 13.29 1.76 4.13
CA VAL A 293 14.09 0.88 5.01
C VAL A 293 15.59 1.08 4.76
N GLY A 294 15.94 1.52 3.54
CA GLY A 294 17.32 1.59 3.07
C GLY A 294 17.68 0.39 2.19
N THR A 295 18.97 0.14 2.00
CA THR A 295 19.48 -0.97 1.18
C THR A 295 19.93 -2.14 2.05
N ILE A 296 19.41 -3.34 1.79
CA ILE A 296 19.86 -4.60 2.40
C ILE A 296 20.50 -5.44 1.30
N LEU A 297 21.79 -5.75 1.43
CA LEU A 297 22.60 -6.37 0.38
C LEU A 297 22.43 -5.66 -0.97
N GLY A 298 22.42 -4.32 -0.94
CA GLY A 298 22.27 -3.48 -2.12
C GLY A 298 20.86 -3.40 -2.72
N ILE A 299 19.89 -4.18 -2.24
CA ILE A 299 18.48 -4.06 -2.66
C ILE A 299 17.75 -3.03 -1.78
N PRO A 300 17.12 -2.00 -2.38
CA PRO A 300 16.43 -0.95 -1.64
C PRO A 300 15.01 -1.37 -1.27
N PHE A 301 14.77 -1.61 0.01
CA PHE A 301 13.46 -1.97 0.53
C PHE A 301 12.70 -0.75 1.05
N SER A 302 11.37 -0.82 0.97
CA SER A 302 10.47 0.13 1.64
C SER A 302 9.36 -0.62 2.37
N ALA A 303 8.92 -0.06 3.49
CA ALA A 303 7.76 -0.53 4.22
C ALA A 303 6.55 0.33 3.83
N THR A 304 5.56 -0.23 3.14
CA THR A 304 4.35 0.48 2.73
C THR A 304 3.16 0.13 3.59
N VAL A 305 2.22 1.07 3.68
CA VAL A 305 0.92 0.90 4.35
C VAL A 305 -0.18 1.28 3.38
N ASP A 306 -1.00 0.30 3.03
CA ASP A 306 -2.19 0.46 2.18
C ASP A 306 -3.45 0.28 3.02
N GLN A 307 -4.51 1.04 2.68
CA GLN A 307 -5.76 1.07 3.44
C GLN A 307 -6.98 0.92 2.53
N VAL A 308 -7.92 0.07 2.94
CA VAL A 308 -9.21 -0.11 2.27
C VAL A 308 -10.34 -0.01 3.28
N LEU A 309 -11.40 0.69 2.88
CA LEU A 309 -12.62 0.90 3.65
C LEU A 309 -13.78 0.16 2.99
N ASP A 310 -14.44 -0.73 3.73
CA ASP A 310 -15.67 -1.40 3.34
C ASP A 310 -16.83 -0.91 4.21
N ILE A 311 -17.94 -0.50 3.60
CA ILE A 311 -19.14 -0.06 4.31
C ILE A 311 -20.36 -0.74 3.72
N ARG A 312 -21.21 -1.25 4.60
CA ARG A 312 -22.59 -1.63 4.28
C ARG A 312 -23.54 -1.06 5.31
N THR A 313 -24.67 -0.54 4.88
CA THR A 313 -25.75 -0.10 5.78
C THR A 313 -26.97 -0.96 5.60
N VAL A 314 -27.79 -1.06 6.63
CA VAL A 314 -29.11 -1.69 6.59
C VAL A 314 -30.08 -0.80 7.37
N PHE A 315 -30.78 0.09 6.69
CA PHE A 315 -31.88 0.84 7.25
C PHE A 315 -33.19 0.28 6.71
N THR A 316 -34.15 0.02 7.60
CA THR A 316 -35.47 -0.51 7.20
C THR A 316 -36.58 0.54 7.28
N ALA A 317 -36.32 1.71 7.87
CA ALA A 317 -37.27 2.82 7.98
C ALA A 317 -36.63 4.15 7.59
N LYS A 318 -37.47 5.10 7.14
CA LYS A 318 -37.06 6.48 6.85
C LYS A 318 -36.63 7.19 8.14
N ASP A 319 -35.80 8.22 7.97
CA ASP A 319 -35.30 9.07 9.06
C ASP A 319 -34.64 8.27 10.20
N GLY A 320 -33.93 7.19 9.81
CA GLY A 320 -33.22 6.31 10.71
C GLY A 320 -31.79 6.77 10.96
N SER A 321 -31.29 6.59 12.18
CA SER A 321 -29.89 6.82 12.53
C SER A 321 -29.31 5.70 13.40
N ILE A 322 -28.00 5.50 13.31
CA ILE A 322 -27.24 4.59 14.15
C ILE A 322 -25.86 5.18 14.42
N GLU A 323 -25.42 5.11 15.67
CA GLU A 323 -24.10 5.47 16.13
C GLU A 323 -23.54 4.31 16.95
N ALA A 324 -22.26 3.99 16.75
CA ALA A 324 -21.55 2.97 17.51
C ALA A 324 -20.06 3.32 17.61
N ALA A 325 -19.48 3.10 18.79
CA ALA A 325 -18.05 3.31 19.06
C ALA A 325 -17.48 2.23 19.98
N GLY A 326 -16.25 1.79 19.73
CA GLY A 326 -15.59 0.79 20.55
C GLY A 326 -14.08 0.98 20.55
N GLU A 327 -13.45 0.60 21.66
CA GLU A 327 -12.00 0.58 21.82
C GLU A 327 -11.58 -0.79 22.37
N TYR A 328 -10.59 -1.39 21.71
CA TYR A 328 -10.07 -2.70 22.03
C TYR A 328 -8.55 -2.62 22.17
N ALA A 329 -8.00 -3.20 23.22
CA ALA A 329 -6.56 -3.37 23.35
C ALA A 329 -6.12 -4.66 22.66
N LEU A 330 -5.05 -4.56 21.89
CA LEU A 330 -4.36 -5.65 21.21
C LEU A 330 -2.91 -5.62 21.71
N THR A 331 -2.40 -6.72 22.24
CA THR A 331 -1.01 -6.81 22.72
C THR A 331 -0.22 -7.82 21.90
N GLY A 332 1.09 -7.60 21.76
CA GLY A 332 2.00 -8.49 21.03
C GLY A 332 2.27 -8.07 19.59
N ALA A 333 2.99 -8.94 18.87
CA ALA A 333 3.32 -8.72 17.48
C ALA A 333 2.19 -9.20 16.56
N LEU A 334 2.06 -8.57 15.40
CA LEU A 334 1.24 -9.05 14.29
C LEU A 334 2.19 -9.50 13.18
N GLY A 335 2.08 -10.74 12.73
CA GLY A 335 3.01 -11.22 11.73
C GLY A 335 2.79 -12.66 11.32
N TYR A 336 3.80 -13.24 10.68
CA TYR A 336 3.82 -14.64 10.29
C TYR A 336 5.26 -15.13 10.13
N GLY A 337 5.42 -16.44 10.14
CA GLY A 337 6.68 -17.09 9.81
C GLY A 337 6.48 -18.24 8.82
N TYR A 338 7.31 -18.26 7.79
CA TYR A 338 7.46 -19.36 6.85
C TYR A 338 8.90 -19.88 6.90
N HIS A 339 9.05 -21.12 7.32
CA HIS A 339 10.28 -21.89 7.23
C HIS A 339 9.88 -23.34 6.98
N ARG A 340 10.15 -23.87 5.78
CA ARG A 340 9.65 -25.21 5.39
C ARG A 340 10.00 -26.26 6.47
N PRO A 341 9.02 -27.07 6.95
CA PRO A 341 7.62 -27.19 6.48
C PRO A 341 6.60 -26.28 7.20
N TYR A 342 7.02 -25.46 8.16
CA TYR A 342 6.14 -24.64 8.97
C TYR A 342 5.74 -23.33 8.26
N TRP A 343 4.43 -23.07 8.26
CA TRP A 343 3.80 -21.84 7.81
C TRP A 343 2.73 -21.49 8.85
N GLY A 344 2.84 -20.32 9.49
CA GLY A 344 1.87 -19.95 10.52
C GLY A 344 1.89 -18.49 10.93
N PRO A 345 0.79 -18.01 11.55
CA PRO A 345 0.67 -16.65 12.03
C PRO A 345 1.46 -16.46 13.33
N VAL A 346 1.99 -15.26 13.52
CA VAL A 346 2.42 -14.75 14.82
C VAL A 346 1.21 -14.03 15.41
N MET A 347 0.57 -14.68 16.38
CA MET A 347 -0.65 -14.20 17.00
C MET A 347 -0.36 -13.11 18.06
N PRO A 348 -1.24 -12.10 18.20
CA PRO A 348 -1.17 -11.20 19.33
C PRO A 348 -1.31 -11.98 20.65
N ALA A 349 -0.58 -11.54 21.67
CA ALA A 349 -0.53 -12.17 22.99
C ALA A 349 -1.83 -12.02 23.78
N GLY A 350 -2.68 -11.04 23.42
CA GLY A 350 -3.95 -10.82 24.10
C GLY A 350 -4.87 -9.84 23.39
N PHE A 351 -6.16 -9.96 23.71
CA PHE A 351 -7.24 -9.07 23.28
C PHE A 351 -8.10 -8.70 24.48
N THR A 352 -8.30 -7.40 24.72
CA THR A 352 -9.10 -6.90 25.85
C THR A 352 -10.04 -5.81 25.37
N VAL A 353 -11.32 -5.89 25.75
CA VAL A 353 -12.30 -4.84 25.47
C VAL A 353 -12.08 -3.70 26.48
N ARG A 354 -11.83 -2.48 25.99
CA ARG A 354 -11.76 -1.28 26.84
C ARG A 354 -13.11 -0.58 26.88
N ASP A 355 -13.64 -0.29 25.70
CA ASP A 355 -14.97 0.27 25.52
C ASP A 355 -15.80 -0.70 24.66
N SER A 356 -16.90 -1.19 25.21
CA SER A 356 -17.81 -2.09 24.50
C SER A 356 -18.54 -1.34 23.40
N LEU A 357 -18.43 -1.87 22.18
CA LEU A 357 -19.18 -1.40 21.03
C LEU A 357 -20.68 -1.51 21.24
N THR A 358 -21.17 -2.53 21.93
CA THR A 358 -22.60 -2.74 22.13
C THR A 358 -23.21 -1.70 23.07
N ASN A 359 -22.47 -1.30 24.11
CA ASN A 359 -22.93 -0.29 25.08
C ASN A 359 -23.02 1.11 24.48
N SER A 360 -22.27 1.41 23.42
CA SER A 360 -22.29 2.70 22.76
C SER A 360 -23.32 2.81 21.62
N ILE A 361 -24.01 1.71 21.28
CA ILE A 361 -25.01 1.72 20.21
C ILE A 361 -26.18 2.62 20.63
N THR A 362 -26.38 3.69 19.86
CA THR A 362 -27.49 4.62 19.99
C THR A 362 -28.05 4.95 18.62
N GLY A 363 -29.26 5.49 18.57
CA GLY A 363 -29.91 5.81 17.30
C GLY A 363 -31.41 5.96 17.45
N VAL A 364 -32.04 6.46 16.40
CA VAL A 364 -33.50 6.62 16.31
C VAL A 364 -33.97 5.96 15.03
N SER A 365 -34.97 5.07 15.14
CA SER A 365 -35.62 4.47 13.97
C SER A 365 -36.90 3.77 14.39
N ILE A 366 -37.91 3.81 13.53
CA ILE A 366 -39.12 2.97 13.67
C ILE A 366 -38.91 1.57 13.05
N GLY A 367 -37.75 1.30 12.46
CA GLY A 367 -37.34 0.02 11.91
C GLY A 367 -35.99 -0.45 12.47
N VAL A 368 -35.56 -1.65 12.06
CA VAL A 368 -34.19 -2.14 12.31
C VAL A 368 -33.18 -1.28 11.54
N ASN A 369 -32.11 -0.89 12.22
CA ASN A 369 -30.93 -0.26 11.66
C ASN A 369 -29.71 -1.16 11.84
N GLY A 370 -28.79 -1.09 10.91
CA GLY A 370 -27.55 -1.84 10.95
C GLY A 370 -26.45 -1.16 10.15
N ILE A 371 -25.22 -1.36 10.58
CA ILE A 371 -24.03 -0.94 9.87
C ILE A 371 -22.98 -2.06 9.97
N LEU A 372 -22.39 -2.39 8.84
CA LEU A 372 -21.20 -3.21 8.74
C LEU A 372 -20.08 -2.32 8.22
N PHE A 373 -19.00 -2.29 8.97
CA PHE A 373 -17.81 -1.52 8.71
C PHE A 373 -16.63 -2.48 8.62
N GLY A 374 -15.85 -2.40 7.55
CA GLY A 374 -14.62 -3.14 7.37
C GLY A 374 -13.48 -2.17 7.13
N TYR A 375 -12.37 -2.38 7.82
CA TYR A 375 -11.15 -1.62 7.59
C TYR A 375 -9.99 -2.58 7.45
N ASP A 376 -9.37 -2.58 6.27
CA ASP A 376 -8.23 -3.40 5.92
C ASP A 376 -6.98 -2.51 5.89
N VAL A 377 -5.99 -2.84 6.71
CA VAL A 377 -4.67 -2.22 6.72
C VAL A 377 -3.66 -3.27 6.31
N LYS A 378 -2.92 -3.03 5.24
CA LYS A 378 -1.87 -3.92 4.75
C LYS A 378 -0.51 -3.27 4.93
N PHE A 379 0.35 -3.89 5.74
CA PHE A 379 1.77 -3.56 5.83
C PHE A 379 2.54 -4.47 4.87
N THR A 380 3.38 -3.89 4.01
CA THR A 380 4.22 -4.65 3.08
C THR A 380 5.66 -4.18 3.21
N VAL A 381 6.63 -5.09 3.28
CA VAL A 381 8.05 -4.75 3.11
C VAL A 381 8.55 -5.39 1.83
N GLY A 382 9.03 -4.56 0.92
CA GLY A 382 9.36 -5.01 -0.42
C GLY A 382 9.95 -3.94 -1.31
N ILE A 383 9.93 -4.25 -2.60
CA ILE A 383 10.28 -3.34 -3.70
C ILE A 383 9.02 -2.96 -4.48
N GLY A 384 9.05 -1.80 -5.12
CA GLY A 384 7.94 -1.19 -5.84
C GLY A 384 7.18 -0.14 -5.02
N ALA A 385 6.22 0.54 -5.65
CA ALA A 385 5.35 1.54 -5.01
C ALA A 385 4.01 1.70 -5.75
N LEU A 386 3.11 2.52 -5.19
CA LEU A 386 1.87 3.01 -5.82
C LEU A 386 0.95 1.87 -6.28
N GLY A 387 0.76 0.85 -5.43
CA GLY A 387 -0.06 -0.33 -5.73
C GLY A 387 0.68 -1.45 -6.47
N PHE A 388 1.93 -1.23 -6.88
CA PHE A 388 2.85 -2.26 -7.36
C PHE A 388 3.92 -2.53 -6.30
N THR A 389 3.62 -3.40 -5.34
CA THR A 389 4.60 -3.78 -4.32
C THR A 389 4.78 -5.28 -4.35
N ALA A 390 6.02 -5.74 -4.42
CA ALA A 390 6.41 -7.13 -4.31
C ALA A 390 7.22 -7.33 -3.04
N GLY A 391 6.73 -8.18 -2.14
CA GLY A 391 7.38 -8.40 -0.86
C GLY A 391 6.56 -9.22 0.12
N VAL A 392 7.06 -9.28 1.35
CA VAL A 392 6.37 -9.90 2.49
C VAL A 392 5.33 -8.92 3.03
N TYR A 393 4.18 -9.42 3.46
CA TYR A 393 3.10 -8.58 3.97
C TYR A 393 2.40 -9.22 5.17
N ALA A 394 1.86 -8.34 6.02
CA ALA A 394 0.85 -8.67 7.02
C ALA A 394 -0.26 -7.62 6.93
N GLY A 395 -1.49 -8.09 6.75
CA GLY A 395 -2.69 -7.31 6.70
C GLY A 395 -3.59 -7.60 7.88
N LEU A 396 -4.19 -6.56 8.44
CA LEU A 396 -5.19 -6.65 9.49
C LEU A 396 -6.53 -6.14 8.94
N ARG A 397 -7.53 -7.01 8.92
CA ARG A 397 -8.90 -6.64 8.58
C ARG A 397 -9.74 -6.60 9.85
N ALA A 398 -10.15 -5.41 10.26
CA ALA A 398 -11.12 -5.19 11.32
C ALA A 398 -12.52 -5.09 10.70
N GLY A 399 -13.38 -6.08 10.96
CA GLY A 399 -14.80 -6.06 10.65
C GLY A 399 -15.61 -5.75 11.89
N VAL A 400 -16.42 -4.69 11.84
CA VAL A 400 -17.28 -4.23 12.91
C VAL A 400 -18.72 -4.20 12.42
N GLY A 401 -19.61 -4.89 13.12
CA GLY A 401 -21.05 -4.83 12.89
C GLY A 401 -21.74 -4.21 14.10
N ALA A 402 -22.72 -3.34 13.85
CA ALA A 402 -23.63 -2.84 14.88
C ALA A 402 -25.06 -2.87 14.34
N THR A 403 -26.00 -3.32 15.17
CA THR A 403 -27.43 -3.39 14.87
C THR A 403 -28.24 -2.79 16.02
N LEU A 404 -29.31 -2.09 15.65
CA LEU A 404 -30.26 -1.47 16.56
C LEU A 404 -31.66 -1.88 16.13
N GLY A 405 -32.39 -2.50 17.05
CA GLY A 405 -33.78 -2.90 16.87
C GLY A 405 -34.73 -1.70 16.71
N SER A 406 -35.95 -1.99 16.26
CA SER A 406 -36.98 -0.99 16.01
C SER A 406 -37.41 -0.28 17.30
N GLY A 407 -37.49 1.05 17.26
CA GLY A 407 -38.10 1.87 18.30
C GLY A 407 -39.63 1.68 18.41
N ALA A 408 -40.30 1.15 17.39
CA ALA A 408 -41.73 0.81 17.48
C ALA A 408 -41.96 -0.38 18.44
N GLY A 409 -40.96 -1.24 18.60
CA GLY A 409 -40.94 -2.32 19.59
C GLY A 409 -40.44 -1.89 20.98
N ALA A 410 -40.04 -0.63 21.17
CA ALA A 410 -39.43 -0.14 22.41
C ALA A 410 -40.26 -0.36 23.68
N PRO A 411 -41.61 -0.32 23.67
CA PRO A 411 -42.41 -0.65 24.85
C PRO A 411 -42.23 -2.12 25.33
N LEU A 412 -41.72 -3.01 24.47
CA LEU A 412 -41.42 -4.41 24.80
C LEU A 412 -39.92 -4.61 25.04
N ALA A 413 -39.08 -4.27 24.06
CA ALA A 413 -37.62 -4.30 24.17
C ALA A 413 -36.98 -3.61 22.94
N VAL A 414 -35.79 -3.01 23.14
CA VAL A 414 -34.93 -2.56 22.04
C VAL A 414 -33.68 -3.44 22.01
N CYS A 415 -33.59 -4.33 21.02
CA CYS A 415 -32.41 -5.20 20.90
C CYS A 415 -31.22 -4.44 20.31
N ARG A 416 -30.02 -4.65 20.88
CA ARG A 416 -28.77 -4.16 20.36
C ARG A 416 -27.81 -5.32 20.15
N GLY A 417 -27.20 -5.37 18.98
CA GLY A 417 -26.18 -6.36 18.64
C GLY A 417 -24.94 -5.66 18.14
N ALA A 418 -23.78 -6.10 18.61
CA ALA A 418 -22.52 -5.69 18.02
C ALA A 418 -21.62 -6.90 17.81
N GLY A 419 -20.77 -6.82 16.79
CA GLY A 419 -19.81 -7.86 16.47
C GLY A 419 -18.50 -7.22 16.05
N ILE A 420 -17.41 -7.80 16.52
CA ILE A 420 -16.07 -7.50 16.02
C ILE A 420 -15.40 -8.78 15.56
N THR A 421 -14.88 -8.74 14.34
CA THR A 421 -14.00 -9.76 13.79
C THR A 421 -12.69 -9.08 13.43
N VAL A 422 -11.58 -9.62 13.90
CA VAL A 422 -10.25 -9.20 13.47
C VAL A 422 -9.62 -10.37 12.78
N THR A 423 -9.19 -10.15 11.55
CA THR A 423 -8.61 -11.17 10.69
C THR A 423 -7.22 -10.75 10.28
N LEU A 424 -6.25 -11.65 10.45
CA LEU A 424 -4.88 -11.46 10.03
C LEU A 424 -4.68 -12.18 8.70
N ARG A 425 -4.29 -11.44 7.67
CA ARG A 425 -3.90 -11.92 6.34
C ARG A 425 -2.40 -11.78 6.21
N TYR A 426 -1.71 -12.77 5.68
CA TYR A 426 -0.27 -12.69 5.64
C TYR A 426 0.32 -13.52 4.51
N GLY A 427 1.53 -13.15 4.10
CA GLY A 427 2.30 -13.95 3.18
C GLY A 427 3.24 -13.13 2.32
N ILE A 428 3.60 -13.69 1.17
CA ILE A 428 4.42 -13.05 0.15
C ILE A 428 3.46 -12.72 -0.97
N SER A 429 3.35 -11.46 -1.35
CA SER A 429 2.49 -11.07 -2.48
C SER A 429 3.17 -10.11 -3.41
N TYR A 430 2.73 -10.14 -4.65
CA TYR A 430 2.68 -8.96 -5.48
C TYR A 430 1.23 -8.46 -5.56
N SER A 431 1.06 -7.14 -5.68
CA SER A 431 -0.22 -6.53 -6.03
C SER A 431 -0.14 -5.85 -7.38
N ILE A 432 -1.20 -5.98 -8.17
CA ILE A 432 -1.36 -5.35 -9.48
C ILE A 432 -2.65 -4.52 -9.47
N PRO A 433 -2.63 -3.23 -9.85
CA PRO A 433 -3.83 -2.46 -10.10
C PRO A 433 -4.68 -3.09 -11.22
N GLN A 434 -6.00 -3.07 -11.03
CA GLN A 434 -6.93 -3.78 -11.91
C GLN A 434 -6.81 -3.37 -13.38
N VAL A 435 -6.62 -2.08 -13.67
CA VAL A 435 -6.42 -1.59 -15.04
C VAL A 435 -5.22 -2.24 -15.71
N VAL A 436 -4.15 -2.51 -14.95
CA VAL A 436 -2.94 -3.14 -15.48
C VAL A 436 -3.14 -4.62 -15.62
N ALA A 437 -3.79 -5.27 -14.66
CA ALA A 437 -4.20 -6.66 -14.82
C ALA A 437 -5.12 -6.80 -16.05
N ASP A 438 -6.04 -5.88 -16.29
CA ASP A 438 -6.98 -5.92 -17.40
C ASP A 438 -6.30 -5.62 -18.74
N VAL A 439 -5.40 -4.64 -18.81
CA VAL A 439 -4.60 -4.35 -20.00
C VAL A 439 -3.65 -5.51 -20.31
N VAL A 440 -2.92 -5.99 -19.31
CA VAL A 440 -2.02 -7.14 -19.47
C VAL A 440 -2.83 -8.38 -19.84
N ASN A 441 -3.95 -8.67 -19.19
CA ASN A 441 -4.83 -9.80 -19.54
C ASN A 441 -5.47 -9.65 -20.92
N PHE A 442 -5.75 -8.42 -21.36
CA PHE A 442 -6.18 -8.15 -22.72
C PHE A 442 -5.10 -8.57 -23.72
N PHE A 443 -3.84 -8.22 -23.48
CA PHE A 443 -2.72 -8.65 -24.32
C PHE A 443 -2.43 -10.16 -24.17
N LEU A 444 -2.48 -10.74 -22.97
CA LEU A 444 -2.25 -12.17 -22.74
C LEU A 444 -3.33 -13.06 -23.40
N LYS A 445 -4.57 -12.57 -23.49
CA LYS A 445 -5.65 -13.22 -24.26
C LYS A 445 -5.27 -13.37 -25.74
N VAL A 446 -4.56 -12.40 -26.33
CA VAL A 446 -4.06 -12.49 -27.71
C VAL A 446 -3.08 -13.65 -27.86
N PHE A 447 -2.28 -13.93 -26.83
CA PHE A 447 -1.26 -14.99 -26.83
C PHE A 447 -1.71 -16.31 -26.16
N ARG A 448 -3.01 -16.48 -25.85
CA ARG A 448 -3.58 -17.66 -25.16
C ARG A 448 -2.84 -18.05 -23.86
N THR A 449 -2.30 -17.08 -23.15
CA THR A 449 -1.63 -17.29 -21.86
C THR A 449 -2.62 -17.13 -20.71
N ARG A 450 -2.31 -17.75 -19.56
CA ARG A 450 -3.20 -17.69 -18.38
C ARG A 450 -3.32 -16.24 -17.89
N PRO A 451 -4.52 -15.78 -17.51
CA PRO A 451 -4.69 -14.46 -16.94
C PRO A 451 -3.86 -14.28 -15.66
N ILE A 452 -3.20 -13.15 -15.53
CA ILE A 452 -2.53 -12.75 -14.30
C ILE A 452 -3.61 -12.30 -13.30
N GLN A 453 -3.53 -12.81 -12.08
CA GLN A 453 -4.42 -12.41 -11.00
C GLN A 453 -3.98 -11.07 -10.40
N ARG A 454 -4.96 -10.28 -9.95
CA ARG A 454 -4.78 -8.95 -9.31
C ARG A 454 -3.84 -8.98 -8.11
N THR A 455 -3.78 -10.12 -7.46
CA THR A 455 -2.89 -10.45 -6.36
C THR A 455 -2.45 -11.88 -6.61
N GLY A 456 -1.15 -12.13 -6.55
CA GLY A 456 -0.61 -13.48 -6.53
C GLY A 456 0.47 -13.60 -5.46
N GLY A 457 0.73 -14.84 -5.07
CA GLY A 457 1.72 -15.16 -4.05
C GLY A 457 1.22 -16.21 -3.06
N LEU A 458 2.11 -16.59 -2.15
CA LEU A 458 1.81 -17.53 -1.06
C LEU A 458 1.21 -16.74 0.09
N GLY A 459 0.00 -17.04 0.50
CA GLY A 459 -0.65 -16.34 1.59
C GLY A 459 -1.73 -17.19 2.26
N ASP A 460 -2.03 -16.84 3.50
CA ASP A 460 -3.07 -17.46 4.30
C ASP A 460 -3.78 -16.40 5.14
N GLU A 461 -4.92 -16.76 5.70
CA GLU A 461 -5.78 -15.89 6.47
C GLU A 461 -6.28 -16.61 7.72
N THR A 462 -6.15 -15.96 8.87
CA THR A 462 -6.63 -16.50 10.14
C THR A 462 -7.45 -15.49 10.91
N THR A 463 -8.57 -15.94 11.47
CA THR A 463 -9.38 -15.10 12.36
C THR A 463 -8.69 -15.06 13.73
N VAL A 464 -8.13 -13.90 14.08
CA VAL A 464 -7.43 -13.71 15.36
C VAL A 464 -8.40 -13.39 16.49
N VAL A 465 -9.50 -12.71 16.17
CA VAL A 465 -10.55 -12.39 17.13
C VAL A 465 -11.89 -12.53 16.45
N LYS A 466 -12.82 -13.23 17.10
CA LYS A 466 -14.24 -13.20 16.76
C LYS A 466 -15.03 -13.05 18.04
N ARG A 467 -15.71 -11.91 18.19
CA ARG A 467 -16.60 -11.63 19.30
C ARG A 467 -17.92 -11.13 18.73
N ALA A 468 -19.00 -11.75 19.17
CA ALA A 468 -20.33 -11.20 19.04
C ALA A 468 -20.79 -10.87 20.46
N GLU A 469 -21.30 -9.66 20.64
CA GLU A 469 -21.83 -9.17 21.90
C GLU A 469 -23.24 -8.66 21.60
N THR A 470 -24.23 -9.48 21.93
CA THR A 470 -25.63 -9.06 21.93
C THR A 470 -25.92 -8.58 23.34
N ILE A 471 -26.30 -7.31 23.50
CA ILE A 471 -26.83 -6.80 24.77
C ILE A 471 -28.22 -6.24 24.52
N PRO A 472 -29.24 -7.05 24.77
CA PRO A 472 -30.58 -6.53 25.04
C PRO A 472 -31.01 -6.90 26.46
N PRO A 473 -32.14 -6.39 26.99
CA PRO A 473 -32.77 -7.04 28.14
C PRO A 473 -32.90 -8.54 27.86
N ASP A 474 -32.68 -9.38 28.87
CA ASP A 474 -32.75 -10.84 28.78
C ASP A 474 -34.20 -11.29 28.53
N VAL A 475 -34.65 -11.10 27.28
CA VAL A 475 -35.99 -11.45 26.81
C VAL A 475 -35.89 -12.34 25.57
N PRO A 476 -36.77 -13.35 25.43
CA PRO A 476 -36.76 -14.26 24.28
C PRO A 476 -36.83 -13.56 22.92
N LEU A 477 -37.41 -12.35 22.89
CA LEU A 477 -37.54 -11.52 21.69
C LEU A 477 -36.19 -11.11 21.06
N CYS A 478 -35.12 -11.14 21.85
CA CYS A 478 -33.82 -10.61 21.51
C CYS A 478 -32.72 -11.69 21.37
N ALA A 479 -33.07 -12.98 21.46
CA ALA A 479 -32.16 -14.11 21.56
C ALA A 479 -31.82 -14.83 20.24
N THR A 480 -32.05 -14.20 19.08
CA THR A 480 -31.82 -14.80 17.75
C THR A 480 -30.60 -14.27 17.02
#